data_AF-A0A8T3ZGW1-F1
#
_entry.id   AF-A0A8T3ZGW1-F1
#
_cell.length_a   1.000
_cell.length_b   1.000
_cell.length_c   1.000
_cell.angle_alpha   90.00
_cell.angle_beta   90.00
_cell.angle_gamma   90.00
#
_symmetry.space_group_name_H-M   'P 1'
#
loop_
_entity.id
_entity.type
_entity.pdbx_description
1 polymer ?
#
loop_
_entity_poly.entity_id
_entity_poly.type
_entity_poly.pdbx_seq_one_letter_code
_entity_poly.pdbx_strand_id
1 'polypeptide(L)'
;MVSEYIEKAWAAYKKNFWTIISAKILEFVIVGIVLLVFLATAFAMFLPNLMTAMTSGTTNLQVIMLLLFSSIPALIMAIIGVVITVILFIEFEAGMVGIYADSLKGKARLETLFSVMKEKFWSVLGANLLVMLISLLLACIFIFPALLLLAVSLMIGIPVLVIGIIVVLLVVVLFSVVNQAIVIDGNSAAAALEKSVKVIKANYLSAIALILIFFVINMVLQIIGMAPMLMIPMLIIVLLVVAPLQMISFTALYLEKSGAAPAPRAAKPKPVVRRRK
;
A
#
# COMPACT_ATOMS: atom_id res chain seq x y z
N MET A 1 -3.15 17.05 -20.21
CA MET A 1 -3.85 17.15 -18.91
C MET A 1 -3.22 16.23 -17.87
N VAL A 2 -3.06 14.93 -18.14
CA VAL A 2 -2.45 13.99 -17.16
C VAL A 2 -0.95 14.28 -16.90
N SER A 3 -0.22 14.69 -17.94
CA SER A 3 1.19 15.09 -17.86
C SER A 3 1.44 16.18 -16.83
N GLU A 4 0.50 17.11 -16.65
CA GLU A 4 0.60 18.21 -15.69
C GLU A 4 0.70 17.70 -14.24
N TYR A 5 -0.04 16.64 -13.89
CA TYR A 5 0.06 16.03 -12.55
C TYR A 5 1.41 15.37 -12.32
N ILE A 6 1.97 14.73 -13.34
CA ILE A 6 3.29 14.08 -13.28
C ILE A 6 4.39 15.14 -13.20
N GLU A 7 4.28 16.23 -13.95
CA GLU A 7 5.23 17.35 -13.91
C GLU A 7 5.21 18.06 -12.54
N LYS A 8 4.02 18.36 -12.01
CA LYS A 8 3.85 18.87 -10.64
C LYS A 8 4.45 17.91 -9.62
N ALA A 9 4.18 16.61 -9.76
CA ALA A 9 4.73 15.59 -8.88
C ALA A 9 6.26 15.52 -8.92
N TRP A 10 6.85 15.57 -10.12
CA TRP A 10 8.30 15.58 -10.30
C TRP A 10 8.95 16.83 -9.72
N ALA A 11 8.34 18.00 -9.90
CA ALA A 11 8.82 19.25 -9.32
C ALA A 11 8.77 19.21 -7.78
N ALA A 12 7.66 18.74 -7.21
CA ALA A 12 7.50 18.59 -5.76
C ALA A 12 8.46 17.54 -5.17
N TYR A 13 8.64 16.41 -5.86
CA TYR A 13 9.57 15.35 -5.49
C TYR A 13 11.01 15.86 -5.46
N LYS A 14 11.50 16.49 -6.54
CA LYS A 14 12.87 17.04 -6.59
C LYS A 14 13.13 18.05 -5.48
N LYS A 15 12.19 18.96 -5.25
CA LYS A 15 12.31 20.00 -4.22
C LYS A 15 12.36 19.43 -2.80
N ASN A 16 11.71 18.29 -2.57
CA ASN A 16 11.58 17.66 -1.25
C ASN A 16 12.26 16.28 -1.20
N PHE A 17 13.23 16.04 -2.08
CA PHE A 17 13.82 14.72 -2.33
C PHE A 17 14.28 14.05 -1.03
N TRP A 18 15.12 14.73 -0.26
CA TRP A 18 15.65 14.20 0.99
C TRP A 18 14.56 13.87 2.02
N THR A 19 13.52 14.69 2.13
CA THR A 19 12.43 14.41 3.08
C THR A 19 11.62 13.18 2.66
N ILE A 20 11.28 13.07 1.38
CA ILE A 20 10.51 11.95 0.84
C ILE A 20 11.32 10.65 0.92
N ILE A 21 12.59 10.69 0.53
CA ILE A 21 13.49 9.53 0.58
C ILE A 21 13.72 9.09 2.03
N SER A 22 14.02 10.01 2.94
CA SER A 22 14.21 9.65 4.36
C SER A 22 12.94 9.06 4.96
N ALA A 23 11.75 9.57 4.61
CA ALA A 23 10.49 8.99 5.07
C ALA A 23 10.27 7.57 4.51
N LYS A 24 10.59 7.33 3.24
CA LYS A 24 10.53 6.00 2.63
C LYS A 24 11.54 5.02 3.22
N ILE A 25 12.78 5.43 3.42
CA ILE A 25 13.80 4.59 4.07
C ILE A 25 13.33 4.25 5.48
N LEU A 26 12.79 5.21 6.23
CA LEU A 26 12.27 4.97 7.57
C LEU A 26 11.11 3.96 7.57
N GLU A 27 10.15 4.10 6.64
CA GLU A 27 9.08 3.12 6.41
C GLU A 27 9.66 1.72 6.17
N PHE A 28 10.58 1.57 5.22
CA PHE A 28 11.19 0.27 4.90
C PHE A 28 11.98 -0.32 6.07
N VAL A 29 12.76 0.49 6.77
CA VAL A 29 13.56 0.04 7.91
C VAL A 29 12.66 -0.44 9.04
N ILE A 30 11.64 0.34 9.42
CA ILE A 30 10.76 -0.03 10.53
C ILE A 30 9.90 -1.24 10.17
N VAL A 31 9.20 -1.19 9.04
CA VAL A 31 8.33 -2.29 8.58
C VAL A 31 9.16 -3.56 8.32
N GLY A 32 10.33 -3.41 7.70
CA GLY A 32 11.25 -4.50 7.40
C GLY A 32 11.84 -5.16 8.65
N ILE A 33 12.28 -4.38 9.64
CA ILE A 33 12.78 -4.93 10.92
C ILE A 33 11.68 -5.70 11.64
N VAL A 34 10.47 -5.14 11.71
CA VAL A 34 9.35 -5.83 12.37
C VAL A 34 9.04 -7.15 11.69
N LEU A 35 8.89 -7.15 10.35
CA LEU A 35 8.66 -8.37 9.59
C LEU A 35 9.80 -9.40 9.79
N LEU A 36 11.05 -8.95 9.73
CA LEU A 36 12.22 -9.82 9.89
C LEU A 36 12.26 -10.47 11.27
N VAL A 37 11.95 -9.71 12.34
CA VAL A 37 11.89 -10.25 13.71
C VAL A 37 10.85 -11.36 13.80
N PHE A 38 9.63 -11.12 13.34
CA PHE A 38 8.57 -12.13 13.40
C PHE A 38 8.89 -13.37 12.54
N LEU A 39 9.43 -13.18 11.33
CA LEU A 39 9.83 -14.30 10.48
C LEU A 39 11.00 -15.07 11.07
N ALA A 40 12.01 -14.40 11.63
CA ALA A 40 13.13 -15.05 12.30
C ALA A 40 12.67 -15.86 13.52
N THR A 41 11.75 -15.32 14.32
CA THR A 41 11.14 -16.03 15.46
C THR A 41 10.33 -17.23 15.00
N ALA A 42 9.46 -17.07 13.99
CA ALA A 42 8.68 -18.18 13.43
C ALA A 42 9.59 -19.27 12.85
N PHE A 43 10.65 -18.88 12.13
CA PHE A 43 11.60 -19.81 11.57
C PHE A 43 12.41 -20.54 12.65
N ALA A 44 12.83 -19.85 13.71
CA ALA A 44 13.52 -20.47 14.84
C ALA A 44 12.64 -21.51 15.56
N MET A 45 11.32 -21.30 15.63
CA MET A 45 10.37 -22.27 16.18
C MET A 45 10.10 -23.44 15.22
N PHE A 46 10.08 -23.18 13.91
CA PHE A 46 9.78 -24.18 12.89
C PHE A 46 10.97 -25.10 12.56
N LEU A 47 12.17 -24.54 12.53
CA LEU A 47 13.39 -25.20 12.03
C LEU A 47 13.73 -26.52 12.76
N PRO A 48 13.65 -26.63 14.11
CA PRO A 48 13.93 -27.89 14.79
C PRO A 48 12.96 -29.02 14.39
N ASN A 49 11.67 -28.69 14.21
CA ASN A 49 10.66 -29.65 13.79
C ASN A 49 10.92 -30.11 12.35
N LEU A 50 11.29 -29.19 11.46
CA LEU A 50 11.66 -29.52 10.08
C LEU A 50 12.90 -30.42 10.03
N MET A 51 13.95 -30.10 10.79
CA MET A 51 15.17 -30.91 10.85
C MET A 51 14.87 -32.32 11.38
N THR A 52 14.01 -32.44 12.38
CA THR A 52 13.57 -33.73 12.91
C THR A 52 12.75 -34.52 11.88
N ALA A 53 11.87 -33.86 11.14
CA ALA A 53 11.10 -34.47 10.06
C ALA A 53 12.02 -35.03 8.96
N MET A 54 13.02 -34.25 8.54
CA MET A 54 13.94 -34.62 7.46
C MET A 54 14.91 -35.74 7.86
N THR A 55 15.34 -35.77 9.12
CA THR A 55 16.33 -36.76 9.61
C THR A 55 15.70 -38.06 10.10
N SER A 56 14.44 -38.05 10.53
CA SER A 56 13.78 -39.23 11.10
C SER A 56 13.44 -40.31 10.07
N GLY A 57 13.42 -40.00 8.77
CA GLY A 57 13.10 -40.97 7.69
C GLY A 57 11.76 -41.69 7.86
N THR A 58 10.89 -41.19 8.73
CA THR A 58 9.71 -41.91 9.20
C THR A 58 8.52 -41.68 8.27
N THR A 59 7.88 -42.77 7.86
CA THR A 59 6.59 -42.74 7.16
C THR A 59 5.42 -42.85 8.15
N ASN A 60 5.69 -42.88 9.46
CA ASN A 60 4.65 -42.98 10.47
C ASN A 60 3.82 -41.69 10.51
N LEU A 61 2.57 -41.80 10.06
CA LEU A 61 1.59 -40.71 10.02
C LEU A 61 1.44 -39.99 11.36
N GLN A 62 1.55 -40.69 12.49
CA GLN A 62 1.44 -40.09 13.83
C GLN A 62 2.60 -39.13 14.13
N VAL A 63 3.81 -39.48 13.69
CA VAL A 63 5.01 -38.63 13.88
C VAL A 63 4.93 -37.42 12.95
N ILE A 64 4.48 -37.61 11.71
CA ILE A 64 4.25 -36.50 10.76
C ILE A 64 3.18 -35.54 11.31
N MET A 65 2.07 -36.05 11.82
CA MET A 65 1.02 -35.24 12.44
C MET A 65 1.56 -34.47 13.65
N LEU A 66 2.30 -35.11 14.56
CA LEU A 66 2.90 -34.44 15.71
C LEU A 66 3.81 -33.28 15.28
N LEU A 67 4.64 -33.49 14.25
CA LEU A 67 5.55 -32.47 13.71
C LEU A 67 4.78 -31.30 13.07
N LEU A 68 3.68 -31.57 12.36
CA LEU A 68 2.80 -30.53 11.83
C LEU A 68 2.11 -29.73 12.94
N PHE A 69 1.54 -30.41 13.95
CA PHE A 69 0.90 -29.74 15.09
C PHE A 69 1.91 -28.92 15.91
N SER A 70 3.12 -29.42 16.10
CA SER A 70 4.19 -28.69 16.79
C SER A 70 4.66 -27.44 16.05
N SER A 71 4.32 -27.31 14.76
CA SER A 71 4.63 -26.15 13.91
C SER A 71 3.53 -25.07 13.94
N ILE A 72 2.37 -25.36 14.55
CA ILE A 72 1.27 -24.39 14.68
C ILE A 72 1.72 -23.08 15.36
N PRO A 73 2.50 -23.10 16.47
CA PRO A 73 2.96 -21.86 17.09
C PRO A 73 3.79 -20.99 16.14
N ALA A 74 4.66 -21.61 15.32
CA ALA A 74 5.45 -20.89 14.32
C ALA A 74 4.55 -20.24 13.25
N LEU A 75 3.53 -20.96 12.78
CA LEU A 75 2.54 -20.44 11.83
C LEU A 75 1.75 -19.26 12.43
N ILE A 76 1.28 -19.39 13.67
CA ILE A 76 0.58 -18.32 14.38
C ILE A 76 1.48 -17.08 14.49
N MET A 77 2.74 -17.25 14.88
CA MET A 77 3.71 -16.14 14.97
C MET A 77 3.95 -15.47 13.62
N ALA A 78 4.07 -16.24 12.53
CA ALA A 78 4.19 -15.69 11.18
C ALA A 78 2.95 -14.88 10.79
N ILE A 79 1.75 -15.40 11.05
CA ILE A 79 0.48 -14.71 10.77
C ILE A 79 0.40 -13.40 11.56
N ILE A 80 0.69 -13.42 12.86
CA ILE A 80 0.71 -12.21 13.70
C ILE A 80 1.69 -11.18 13.13
N GLY A 81 2.89 -11.62 12.74
CA GLY A 81 3.91 -10.75 12.15
C GLY A 81 3.46 -10.10 10.86
N VAL A 82 2.84 -10.87 9.96
CA VAL A 82 2.28 -10.35 8.70
C VAL A 82 1.17 -9.33 9.00
N VAL A 83 0.25 -9.63 9.91
CA VAL A 83 -0.83 -8.70 10.30
C VAL A 83 -0.27 -7.39 10.84
N ILE A 84 0.69 -7.45 11.78
CA ILE A 84 1.32 -6.25 12.33
C ILE A 84 2.05 -5.45 11.24
N THR A 85 2.77 -6.13 10.36
CA THR A 85 3.50 -5.50 9.24
C THR A 85 2.54 -4.77 8.30
N VAL A 86 1.40 -5.39 7.96
CA VAL A 86 0.36 -4.76 7.13
C VAL A 86 -0.24 -3.53 7.84
N ILE A 87 -0.53 -3.64 9.14
CA ILE A 87 -1.05 -2.51 9.92
C ILE A 87 -0.05 -1.34 9.93
N LEU A 88 1.23 -1.62 10.19
CA LEU A 88 2.29 -0.61 10.15
C LEU A 88 2.42 0.01 8.76
N PHE A 89 2.40 -0.80 7.70
CA PHE A 89 2.47 -0.30 6.33
C PHE A 89 1.34 0.69 6.03
N ILE A 90 0.10 0.35 6.39
CA ILE A 90 -1.07 1.25 6.23
C ILE A 90 -0.90 2.53 7.05
N GLU A 91 -0.37 2.43 8.27
CA GLU A 91 -0.08 3.59 9.11
C GLU A 91 0.95 4.53 8.45
N PHE A 92 2.07 4.00 7.98
CA PHE A 92 3.09 4.76 7.26
C PHE A 92 2.54 5.37 5.98
N GLU A 93 1.69 4.64 5.24
CA GLU A 93 1.06 5.15 4.02
C GLU A 93 0.23 6.41 4.31
N ALA A 94 -0.54 6.43 5.41
CA ALA A 94 -1.27 7.63 5.84
C ALA A 94 -0.32 8.83 6.06
N GLY A 95 0.78 8.60 6.78
CA GLY A 95 1.81 9.62 7.01
C GLY A 95 2.45 10.12 5.71
N MET A 96 2.75 9.21 4.79
CA MET A 96 3.36 9.52 3.49
C MET A 96 2.43 10.39 2.64
N VAL A 97 1.12 10.12 2.63
CA VAL A 97 0.14 10.99 1.96
C VAL A 97 0.19 12.42 2.51
N GLY A 98 0.38 12.58 3.82
CA GLY A 98 0.57 13.89 4.45
C GLY A 98 1.82 14.62 3.94
N ILE A 99 2.95 13.91 3.86
CA ILE A 99 4.20 14.42 3.28
C ILE A 99 4.00 14.82 1.82
N TYR A 100 3.31 14.01 1.03
CA TYR A 100 3.05 14.30 -0.38
C TYR A 100 2.18 15.54 -0.56
N ALA A 101 1.13 15.69 0.24
CA ALA A 101 0.31 16.89 0.24
C ALA A 101 1.11 18.14 0.63
N ASP A 102 1.98 18.06 1.64
CA ASP A 102 2.87 19.17 2.02
C ASP A 102 3.93 19.48 0.96
N SER A 103 4.42 18.46 0.25
CA SER A 103 5.43 18.63 -0.81
C SER A 103 4.89 19.45 -1.98
N LEU A 104 3.62 19.25 -2.35
CA LEU A 104 2.92 20.01 -3.38
C LEU A 104 2.66 21.46 -2.98
N LYS A 105 2.62 21.76 -1.67
CA LYS A 105 2.47 23.12 -1.14
C LYS A 105 3.79 23.86 -0.97
N GLY A 106 4.92 23.16 -1.08
CA GLY A 106 6.23 23.79 -1.10
C GLY A 106 7.32 23.00 -0.38
N LYS A 107 7.25 22.90 0.95
CA LYS A 107 8.27 22.23 1.78
C LYS A 107 7.61 21.16 2.66
N ALA A 108 7.96 19.91 2.40
CA ALA A 108 7.62 18.77 3.23
C ALA A 108 8.48 18.72 4.51
N ARG A 109 7.98 18.03 5.52
CA ARG A 109 8.62 17.86 6.83
C ARG A 109 8.45 16.42 7.30
N LEU A 110 9.51 15.86 7.90
CA LEU A 110 9.43 14.49 8.45
C LEU A 110 8.48 14.42 9.65
N GLU A 111 8.32 15.52 10.38
CA GLU A 111 7.39 15.59 11.50
C GLU A 111 5.93 15.37 11.05
N THR A 112 5.59 15.76 9.82
CA THR A 112 4.26 15.55 9.23
C THR A 112 3.93 14.05 9.16
N LEU A 113 4.93 13.18 8.93
CA LEU A 113 4.76 11.73 8.88
C LEU A 113 4.10 11.24 10.18
N PHE A 114 4.77 11.46 11.30
CA PHE A 114 4.32 10.94 12.60
C PHE A 114 3.06 11.63 13.11
N SER A 115 2.86 12.91 12.81
CA SER A 115 1.63 13.60 13.22
C SER A 115 0.41 13.03 12.49
N VAL A 116 0.53 12.82 11.17
CA VAL A 116 -0.57 12.31 10.34
C VAL A 116 -0.83 10.83 10.63
N MET A 117 0.23 10.02 10.82
CA MET A 117 0.11 8.63 11.27
C MET A 117 -0.80 8.54 12.49
N LYS A 118 -0.47 9.25 13.57
CA LYS A 118 -1.23 9.19 14.83
C LYS A 118 -2.66 9.69 14.71
N GLU A 119 -2.87 10.78 13.97
CA GLU A 119 -4.18 11.41 13.89
C GLU A 119 -5.15 10.65 12.96
N LYS A 120 -4.66 10.12 11.84
CA LYS A 120 -5.50 9.57 10.78
C LYS A 120 -5.48 8.04 10.70
N PHE A 121 -4.66 7.36 11.50
CA PHE A 121 -4.49 5.90 11.48
C PHE A 121 -5.82 5.14 11.42
N TRP A 122 -6.73 5.35 12.38
CA TRP A 122 -7.98 4.59 12.45
C TRP A 122 -8.90 4.81 11.26
N SER A 123 -8.92 6.03 10.71
CA SER A 123 -9.73 6.33 9.54
C SER A 123 -9.13 5.67 8.29
N VAL A 124 -7.81 5.74 8.11
CA VAL A 124 -7.11 5.12 6.99
C VAL A 124 -7.18 3.59 7.07
N LEU A 125 -7.00 3.01 8.26
CA LEU A 125 -7.16 1.58 8.48
C LEU A 125 -8.58 1.11 8.16
N GLY A 126 -9.60 1.79 8.70
CA GLY A 126 -11.00 1.47 8.42
C GLY A 126 -11.34 1.56 6.93
N ALA A 127 -10.82 2.58 6.24
CA ALA A 127 -11.03 2.73 4.81
C ALA A 127 -10.34 1.63 3.99
N ASN A 128 -9.08 1.30 4.29
CA ASN A 128 -8.37 0.23 3.58
C ASN A 128 -9.00 -1.14 3.84
N LEU A 129 -9.52 -1.40 5.05
CA LEU A 129 -10.29 -2.61 5.33
C LEU A 129 -11.57 -2.67 4.49
N LEU A 130 -12.30 -1.56 4.34
CA LEU A 130 -13.48 -1.51 3.49
C LEU A 130 -13.13 -1.71 2.01
N VAL A 131 -12.08 -1.06 1.50
CA VAL A 131 -11.59 -1.26 0.12
C VAL A 131 -11.16 -2.71 -0.10
N MET A 132 -10.48 -3.32 0.88
CA MET A 132 -10.07 -4.72 0.83
C MET A 132 -11.29 -5.65 0.79
N LEU A 133 -12.31 -5.42 1.62
CA LEU A 133 -13.55 -6.20 1.61
C LEU A 133 -14.28 -6.08 0.27
N ILE A 134 -14.38 -4.87 -0.29
CA ILE A 134 -14.96 -4.64 -1.62
C ILE A 134 -14.16 -5.39 -2.68
N SER A 135 -12.84 -5.28 -2.64
CA SER A 135 -11.95 -5.94 -3.61
C SER A 135 -12.05 -7.47 -3.52
N LEU A 136 -12.16 -8.02 -2.31
CA LEU A 136 -12.35 -9.44 -2.07
C LEU A 136 -13.70 -9.92 -2.63
N LEU A 137 -14.78 -9.18 -2.37
CA LEU A 137 -16.10 -9.50 -2.93
C LEU A 137 -16.08 -9.49 -4.46
N LEU A 138 -15.45 -8.48 -5.07
CA LEU A 138 -15.30 -8.40 -6.52
C LEU A 138 -14.45 -9.56 -7.07
N ALA A 139 -13.36 -9.93 -6.39
CA ALA A 139 -12.55 -11.08 -6.77
C ALA A 139 -13.36 -12.38 -6.68
N CYS A 140 -14.16 -12.58 -5.65
CA CYS A 140 -15.04 -13.75 -5.51
C CYS A 140 -16.14 -13.81 -6.58
N ILE A 141 -16.66 -12.66 -7.04
CA ILE A 141 -17.72 -12.61 -8.06
C ILE A 141 -17.15 -12.78 -9.47
N PHE A 142 -16.03 -12.14 -9.78
CA PHE A 142 -15.53 -12.03 -11.15
C PHE A 142 -14.31 -12.90 -11.43
N ILE A 143 -13.39 -13.03 -10.47
CA ILE A 143 -12.11 -13.74 -10.69
C ILE A 143 -12.26 -15.23 -10.35
N PHE A 144 -12.86 -15.56 -9.20
CA PHE A 144 -12.94 -16.96 -8.76
C PHE A 144 -13.72 -17.86 -9.73
N PRO A 145 -14.91 -17.48 -10.24
CA PRO A 145 -15.61 -18.28 -11.25
C PRO A 145 -14.82 -18.38 -12.56
N ALA A 146 -14.11 -17.31 -12.94
CA ALA A 146 -13.27 -17.33 -14.13
C ALA A 146 -12.11 -18.32 -14.02
N LEU A 147 -11.49 -18.43 -12.84
CA LEU A 147 -10.46 -19.43 -12.55
C LEU A 147 -11.02 -20.85 -12.59
N LEU A 148 -12.23 -21.08 -12.09
CA LEU A 148 -12.91 -22.37 -12.22
C LEU A 148 -13.17 -22.73 -13.69
N LEU A 149 -13.65 -21.76 -14.48
CA LEU A 149 -13.86 -21.95 -15.92
C LEU A 149 -12.55 -22.20 -16.67
N LEU A 150 -11.46 -21.56 -16.28
CA LEU A 150 -10.12 -21.77 -16.84
C LEU A 150 -9.64 -23.21 -16.64
N ALA A 151 -9.95 -23.82 -15.49
CA ALA A 151 -9.62 -25.22 -15.21
C ALA A 151 -10.42 -26.21 -16.07
N VAL A 152 -11.61 -25.83 -16.54
CA VAL A 152 -12.46 -26.66 -17.42
C VAL A 152 -12.14 -26.43 -18.90
N SER A 153 -11.96 -25.17 -19.32
CA SER A 153 -11.71 -24.79 -20.70
C SER A 153 -10.95 -23.47 -20.78
N LEU A 154 -9.76 -23.52 -21.39
CA LEU A 154 -8.96 -22.33 -21.64
C LEU A 154 -9.63 -21.35 -22.62
N MET A 155 -10.35 -21.85 -23.63
CA MET A 155 -11.01 -21.02 -24.64
C MET A 155 -12.10 -20.11 -24.05
N ILE A 156 -12.77 -20.58 -22.98
CA ILE A 156 -13.84 -19.81 -22.31
C ILE A 156 -13.27 -19.09 -21.08
N GLY A 157 -12.42 -19.76 -20.30
CA GLY A 157 -11.88 -19.23 -19.06
C GLY A 157 -10.99 -18.00 -19.26
N ILE A 158 -10.15 -17.97 -20.30
CA ILE A 158 -9.25 -16.82 -20.55
C ILE A 158 -10.06 -15.54 -20.82
N PRO A 159 -11.00 -15.50 -21.79
CA PRO A 159 -11.81 -14.30 -22.02
C PRO A 159 -12.58 -13.83 -20.77
N VAL A 160 -13.19 -14.76 -20.02
CA VAL A 160 -13.96 -14.42 -18.81
C VAL A 160 -13.03 -13.86 -17.72
N LEU A 161 -11.83 -14.41 -17.56
CA LEU A 161 -10.84 -13.92 -16.61
C LEU A 161 -10.36 -12.51 -16.98
N VAL A 162 -10.08 -12.27 -18.26
CA VAL A 162 -9.67 -10.95 -18.75
C VAL A 162 -10.76 -9.91 -18.50
N ILE A 163 -12.02 -10.22 -18.81
CA ILE A 163 -13.16 -9.36 -18.53
C ILE A 163 -13.28 -9.11 -17.02
N GLY A 164 -13.17 -10.16 -16.20
CA GLY A 164 -13.21 -10.06 -14.74
C GLY A 164 -12.13 -9.12 -14.20
N ILE A 165 -10.89 -9.27 -14.65
CA ILE A 165 -9.77 -8.40 -14.27
C ILE A 165 -10.05 -6.95 -14.66
N ILE A 166 -10.55 -6.70 -15.88
CA ILE A 166 -10.89 -5.35 -16.33
C ILE A 166 -11.97 -4.75 -15.43
N VAL A 167 -13.04 -5.48 -15.12
CA VAL A 167 -14.12 -5.01 -14.24
C VAL A 167 -13.59 -4.69 -12.84
N VAL A 168 -12.79 -5.58 -12.24
CA VAL A 168 -12.17 -5.32 -10.92
C VAL A 168 -11.29 -4.08 -10.97
N LEU A 169 -10.44 -3.95 -11.98
CA LEU A 169 -9.57 -2.80 -12.17
C LEU A 169 -10.39 -1.51 -12.24
N LEU A 170 -11.43 -1.48 -13.07
CA LEU A 170 -12.29 -0.31 -13.25
C LEU A 170 -12.97 0.13 -11.95
N VAL A 171 -13.39 -0.81 -11.11
CA VAL A 171 -14.00 -0.49 -9.81
C VAL A 171 -12.95 -0.04 -8.79
N VAL A 172 -11.79 -0.71 -8.73
CA VAL A 172 -10.70 -0.34 -7.80
C VAL A 172 -10.17 1.07 -8.07
N VAL A 173 -10.14 1.51 -9.33
CA VAL A 173 -9.76 2.89 -9.70
C VAL A 173 -10.58 3.93 -8.93
N LEU A 174 -11.87 3.69 -8.67
CA LEU A 174 -12.75 4.62 -7.95
C LEU A 174 -12.29 4.89 -6.51
N PHE A 175 -11.50 3.99 -5.94
CA PHE A 175 -10.97 4.07 -4.58
C PHE A 175 -9.50 4.52 -4.53
N SER A 176 -8.91 4.91 -5.66
CA SER A 176 -7.49 5.28 -5.77
C SER A 176 -7.08 6.51 -4.95
N VAL A 177 -8.03 7.35 -4.52
CA VAL A 177 -7.75 8.59 -3.76
C VAL A 177 -8.41 8.63 -2.38
N VAL A 178 -8.78 7.47 -1.83
CA VAL A 178 -9.41 7.37 -0.50
C VAL A 178 -8.50 7.89 0.61
N ASN A 179 -7.22 7.50 0.58
CA ASN A 179 -6.25 7.93 1.60
C ASN A 179 -6.05 9.45 1.57
N GLN A 180 -6.06 10.06 0.38
CA GLN A 180 -6.01 11.51 0.17
C GLN A 180 -7.22 12.20 0.78
N ALA A 181 -8.42 11.66 0.58
CA ALA A 181 -9.64 12.21 1.16
C ALA A 181 -9.69 12.18 2.70
N ILE A 182 -9.01 11.22 3.33
CA ILE A 182 -8.91 11.14 4.79
C ILE A 182 -7.85 12.11 5.31
N VAL A 183 -6.68 12.09 4.70
CA VAL A 183 -5.52 12.84 5.20
C VAL A 183 -5.65 14.32 4.92
N ILE A 184 -6.16 14.72 3.75
CA ILE A 184 -6.21 16.12 3.33
C ILE A 184 -7.46 16.82 3.89
N ASP A 185 -8.61 16.14 3.86
CA ASP A 185 -9.89 16.75 4.28
C ASP A 185 -10.38 16.28 5.65
N GLY A 186 -9.70 15.33 6.28
CA GLY A 186 -10.10 14.81 7.59
C GLY A 186 -11.38 13.98 7.58
N ASN A 187 -11.77 13.43 6.44
CA ASN A 187 -12.98 12.60 6.34
C ASN A 187 -12.84 11.28 7.13
N SER A 188 -13.96 10.78 7.64
CA SER A 188 -14.06 9.42 8.16
C SER A 188 -13.94 8.38 7.03
N ALA A 189 -13.70 7.11 7.37
CA ALA A 189 -13.50 6.04 6.39
C ALA A 189 -14.62 5.96 5.33
N ALA A 190 -15.89 5.98 5.75
CA ALA A 190 -17.04 5.90 4.85
C ALA A 190 -17.19 7.16 3.98
N ALA A 191 -17.05 8.34 4.58
CA ALA A 191 -17.13 9.62 3.85
C ALA A 191 -15.99 9.77 2.84
N ALA A 192 -14.80 9.24 3.15
CA ALA A 192 -13.66 9.23 2.24
C ALA A 192 -13.86 8.32 1.03
N LEU A 193 -14.51 7.16 1.20
CA LEU A 193 -14.89 6.29 0.09
C LEU A 193 -15.84 7.01 -0.86
N GLU A 194 -16.92 7.59 -0.33
CA GLU A 194 -17.88 8.34 -1.14
C GLU A 194 -17.21 9.51 -1.87
N LYS A 195 -16.35 10.26 -1.16
CA LYS A 195 -15.63 11.38 -1.76
C LYS A 195 -14.64 10.92 -2.83
N SER A 196 -13.93 9.81 -2.62
CA SER A 196 -13.04 9.22 -3.63
C SER A 196 -13.83 8.84 -4.89
N VAL A 197 -14.94 8.13 -4.72
CA VAL A 197 -15.82 7.75 -5.85
C VAL A 197 -16.31 8.99 -6.58
N LYS A 198 -16.77 10.03 -5.87
CA LYS A 198 -17.26 11.27 -6.48
C LYS A 198 -16.18 11.98 -7.28
N VAL A 199 -14.98 12.16 -6.70
CA VAL A 199 -13.86 12.86 -7.35
C VAL A 199 -13.37 12.08 -8.57
N ILE A 200 -13.20 10.76 -8.44
CA ILE A 200 -12.66 9.92 -9.51
C ILE A 200 -13.69 9.67 -10.59
N LYS A 201 -14.97 9.46 -10.28
CA LYS A 201 -16.03 9.31 -11.30
C LYS A 201 -16.12 10.54 -12.21
N ALA A 202 -15.95 11.74 -11.66
CA ALA A 202 -15.94 12.98 -12.45
C ALA A 202 -14.66 13.15 -13.29
N ASN A 203 -13.57 12.45 -12.94
CA ASN A 203 -12.24 12.61 -13.55
C ASN A 203 -11.65 11.24 -13.97
N TYR A 204 -12.53 10.33 -14.39
CA TYR A 204 -12.22 8.90 -14.47
C TYR A 204 -11.11 8.60 -15.48
N LEU A 205 -11.16 9.28 -16.64
CA LEU A 205 -10.13 9.15 -17.67
C LEU A 205 -8.75 9.61 -17.19
N SER A 206 -8.67 10.68 -16.40
CA SER A 206 -7.41 11.16 -15.84
C SER A 206 -6.82 10.18 -14.83
N ALA A 207 -7.66 9.59 -13.98
CA ALA A 207 -7.24 8.57 -13.02
C ALA A 207 -6.75 7.30 -13.73
N ILE A 208 -7.50 6.77 -14.70
CA ILE A 208 -7.08 5.61 -15.49
C ILE A 208 -5.78 5.90 -16.24
N ALA A 209 -5.66 7.05 -16.89
CA ALA A 209 -4.46 7.40 -17.62
C ALA A 209 -3.23 7.48 -16.70
N LEU A 210 -3.35 8.03 -15.49
CA LEU A 210 -2.28 7.97 -14.49
C LEU A 210 -1.90 6.53 -14.14
N ILE A 211 -2.89 5.67 -13.85
CA ILE A 211 -2.65 4.25 -13.55
C ILE A 211 -1.92 3.58 -14.72
N LEU A 212 -2.39 3.78 -15.96
CA LEU A 212 -1.79 3.17 -17.14
C LEU A 212 -0.36 3.65 -17.39
N ILE A 213 -0.07 4.95 -17.21
CA ILE A 213 1.28 5.48 -17.36
C ILE A 213 2.22 4.84 -16.34
N PHE A 214 1.85 4.84 -15.05
CA PHE A 214 2.69 4.24 -14.02
C PHE A 214 2.77 2.71 -14.17
N PHE A 215 1.72 2.05 -14.64
CA PHE A 215 1.74 0.63 -14.96
C PHE A 215 2.76 0.32 -16.07
N VAL A 216 2.76 1.07 -17.18
CA VAL A 216 3.74 0.91 -18.26
C VAL A 216 5.16 1.18 -17.76
N ILE A 217 5.38 2.23 -16.97
CA ILE A 217 6.70 2.51 -16.36
C ILE A 217 7.16 1.32 -15.52
N ASN A 218 6.29 0.78 -14.65
CA ASN A 218 6.62 -0.38 -13.83
C ASN A 218 6.92 -1.63 -14.68
N MET A 219 6.14 -1.89 -15.75
CA MET A 219 6.41 -3.00 -16.66
C MET A 219 7.78 -2.88 -17.33
N VAL A 220 8.13 -1.70 -17.84
CA VAL A 220 9.44 -1.46 -18.47
C VAL A 220 10.57 -1.70 -17.48
N LEU A 221 10.44 -1.18 -16.25
CA LEU A 221 11.45 -1.39 -15.21
C LEU A 221 11.57 -2.86 -14.78
N GLN A 222 10.46 -3.61 -14.75
CA GLN A 222 10.47 -5.03 -14.46
C GLN A 222 11.18 -5.83 -15.57
N ILE A 223 10.92 -5.52 -16.84
CA ILE A 223 11.59 -6.16 -17.99
C ILE A 223 13.11 -5.92 -17.91
N ILE A 224 13.53 -4.69 -17.63
CA ILE A 224 14.95 -4.35 -17.44
C ILE A 224 15.53 -5.10 -16.21
N GLY A 225 14.75 -5.18 -15.13
CA GLY A 225 15.10 -5.87 -13.89
C GLY A 225 15.18 -7.40 -14.00
N MET A 226 14.75 -8.01 -15.12
CA MET A 226 14.94 -9.45 -15.34
C MET A 226 16.42 -9.84 -15.48
N ALA A 227 17.28 -8.89 -15.85
CA ALA A 227 18.73 -9.10 -15.78
C ALA A 227 19.17 -9.15 -14.30
N PRO A 228 19.82 -10.23 -13.83
CA PRO A 228 20.14 -10.41 -12.40
C PRO A 228 20.93 -9.24 -11.79
N MET A 229 21.83 -8.62 -12.57
CA MET A 229 22.64 -7.47 -12.13
C MET A 229 21.81 -6.18 -11.95
N LEU A 230 20.67 -6.06 -12.63
CA LEU A 230 19.81 -4.88 -12.59
C LEU A 230 18.59 -5.04 -11.68
N MET A 231 18.30 -6.26 -11.19
CA MET A 231 17.14 -6.54 -10.35
C MET A 231 17.06 -5.62 -9.11
N ILE A 232 18.14 -5.55 -8.32
CA ILE A 232 18.17 -4.73 -7.10
C ILE A 232 18.12 -3.22 -7.41
N PRO A 233 18.94 -2.67 -8.34
CA PRO A 233 18.82 -1.26 -8.73
C PRO A 233 17.43 -0.86 -9.22
N MET A 234 16.79 -1.70 -10.04
CA MET A 234 15.43 -1.40 -10.55
C MET A 234 14.39 -1.43 -9.44
N LEU A 235 14.51 -2.37 -8.49
CA LEU A 235 13.65 -2.39 -7.31
C LEU A 235 13.78 -1.10 -6.50
N ILE A 236 15.01 -0.61 -6.27
CA ILE A 236 15.26 0.65 -5.55
C ILE A 236 14.62 1.83 -6.29
N ILE A 237 14.74 1.89 -7.63
CA ILE A 237 14.12 2.96 -8.44
C ILE A 237 12.59 2.92 -8.31
N VAL A 238 11.99 1.73 -8.40
CA VAL A 238 10.54 1.58 -8.25
C VAL A 238 10.08 2.08 -6.88
N LEU A 239 10.75 1.65 -5.81
CA LEU A 239 10.36 1.95 -4.43
C LEU A 239 10.62 3.41 -4.02
N LEU A 240 11.74 4.00 -4.46
CA LEU A 240 12.18 5.33 -4.03
C LEU A 240 11.82 6.46 -4.99
N VAL A 241 11.52 6.16 -6.25
CA VAL A 241 11.23 7.16 -7.29
C VAL A 241 9.83 6.98 -7.84
N VAL A 242 9.52 5.82 -8.43
CA VAL A 242 8.26 5.62 -9.16
C VAL A 242 7.06 5.63 -8.21
N ALA A 243 7.11 4.86 -7.13
CA ALA A 243 6.00 4.78 -6.18
C ALA A 243 5.70 6.13 -5.51
N PRO A 244 6.69 6.92 -5.02
CA PRO A 244 6.43 8.28 -4.54
C PRO A 244 5.85 9.20 -5.61
N LEU A 245 6.37 9.16 -6.85
CA LEU A 245 5.84 9.99 -7.94
C LEU A 245 4.40 9.65 -8.28
N GLN A 246 4.05 8.37 -8.29
CA GLN A 246 2.69 7.91 -8.49
C GLN A 246 1.77 8.50 -7.41
N MET A 247 2.14 8.35 -6.14
CA MET A 247 1.33 8.84 -5.02
C MET A 247 1.21 10.38 -5.00
N ILE A 248 2.28 11.11 -5.30
CA ILE A 248 2.22 12.58 -5.42
C ILE A 248 1.34 12.99 -6.61
N SER A 249 1.38 12.26 -7.74
CA SER A 249 0.53 12.53 -8.90
C SER A 249 -0.96 12.35 -8.57
N PHE A 250 -1.33 11.28 -7.86
CA PHE A 250 -2.70 11.10 -7.36
C PHE A 250 -3.10 12.16 -6.34
N THR A 251 -2.16 12.60 -5.50
CA THR A 251 -2.38 13.68 -4.54
C THR A 251 -2.62 15.02 -5.24
N ALA A 252 -1.88 15.30 -6.32
CA ALA A 252 -2.07 16.49 -7.14
C ALA A 252 -3.43 16.47 -7.86
N LEU A 253 -3.80 15.33 -8.47
CA LEU A 253 -5.11 15.12 -9.07
C LEU A 253 -6.23 15.38 -8.04
N TYR A 254 -6.08 14.80 -6.85
CA TYR A 254 -7.07 14.94 -5.77
C TYR A 254 -7.25 16.39 -5.34
N LEU A 255 -6.16 17.11 -5.04
CA LEU A 255 -6.22 18.51 -4.59
C LEU A 255 -6.89 19.41 -5.62
N GLU A 256 -6.57 19.22 -6.90
CA GLU A 256 -7.13 20.03 -7.98
C GLU A 256 -8.62 19.74 -8.20
N LYS A 257 -9.03 18.47 -8.15
CA LYS A 257 -10.39 18.05 -8.53
C LYS A 257 -11.38 18.00 -7.39
N SER A 258 -10.93 17.87 -6.15
CA SER A 258 -11.81 17.88 -4.97
C SER A 258 -12.20 19.30 -4.53
N GLY A 259 -11.54 20.33 -5.07
CA GLY A 259 -11.70 21.71 -4.60
C GLY A 259 -11.20 21.92 -3.17
N ALA A 260 -10.50 20.93 -2.59
CA ALA A 260 -9.92 21.02 -1.27
C ALA A 260 -8.88 22.15 -1.27
N ALA A 261 -9.24 23.27 -0.64
CA ALA A 261 -8.24 24.20 -0.16
C ALA A 261 -7.38 23.43 0.84
N PRO A 262 -6.05 23.47 0.72
CA PRO A 262 -5.18 22.69 1.58
C PRO A 262 -5.47 23.02 3.05
N ALA A 263 -5.86 22.02 3.85
CA ALA A 263 -6.22 22.22 5.25
C ALA A 263 -5.16 23.10 5.96
N PRO A 264 -5.59 24.13 6.72
CA PRO A 264 -4.65 24.93 7.50
C PRO A 264 -3.91 23.99 8.43
N ARG A 265 -2.57 24.11 8.49
CA ARG A 265 -1.74 23.36 9.43
C ARG A 265 -2.43 23.35 10.78
N ALA A 266 -2.66 22.17 11.38
CA ALA A 266 -3.03 22.07 12.77
C ALA A 266 -2.05 22.95 13.55
N ALA A 267 -2.56 24.06 14.10
CA ALA A 267 -1.72 25.03 14.78
C ALA A 267 -0.95 24.28 15.85
N LYS A 268 0.38 24.46 15.90
CA LYS A 268 1.21 23.90 16.97
C LYS A 268 0.47 24.13 18.28
N PRO A 269 0.21 23.10 19.11
CA PRO A 269 -0.43 23.30 20.39
C PRO A 269 0.35 24.39 21.11
N LYS A 270 -0.31 25.51 21.45
CA LYS A 270 0.34 26.63 22.12
C LYS A 270 1.05 26.04 23.34
N PRO A 271 2.34 26.34 23.57
CA PRO A 271 3.02 25.87 24.76
C PRO A 271 2.16 26.29 25.95
N VAL A 272 1.75 25.32 26.77
CA VAL A 272 1.01 25.58 27.99
C VAL A 272 1.94 26.39 28.87
N VAL A 273 1.76 27.71 28.86
CA VAL A 273 2.47 28.62 29.73
C VAL A 273 2.00 28.26 31.14
N ARG A 274 2.76 27.40 31.82
CA ARG A 274 2.59 27.14 33.24
C ARG A 274 2.82 28.47 33.96
N ARG A 275 1.74 29.20 34.26
CA ARG A 275 1.78 30.27 35.26
C ARG A 275 2.17 29.61 36.57
N ARG A 276 3.41 29.82 37.01
CA ARG A 276 3.80 29.57 38.40
C ARG A 276 2.91 30.49 39.25
N LYS A 277 2.14 29.88 40.16
CA LYS A 277 1.51 30.59 41.28
C LYS A 277 2.50 30.63 42.42
#